data_AF-A0A2M7YZ82-F1
#
_entry.id   AF-A0A2M7YZ82-F1
#
_cell.length_a   1.000
_cell.length_b   1.000
_cell.length_c   1.000
_cell.angle_alpha   90.00
_cell.angle_beta   90.00
_cell.angle_gamma   90.00
#
_symmetry.space_group_name_H-M   'P 1'
#
loop_
_entity.id
_entity.type
_entity.pdbx_description
1 polymer ?
#
loop_
_entity_poly.entity_id
_entity_poly.type
_entity_poly.pdbx_seq_one_letter_code
_entity_poly.pdbx_strand_id
1 'polypeptide(L)'
;MPDSPQAEFPLLSSPAFQRADSDPEFLQREELRAVRLQLEWFKPELIQQDEGIESTIVVFGSARLLEPAAANAKLVTAKHELAASPHDSPK
;
A
#
# COMPACT_ATOMS: atom_id res chain seq x y z
N MET A 1 -11.26 -55.73 -8.34
CA MET A 1 -10.32 -55.18 -7.34
C MET A 1 -11.05 -54.05 -6.65
N PRO A 2 -11.37 -54.17 -5.34
CA PRO A 2 -12.05 -53.11 -4.62
C PRO A 2 -11.08 -51.93 -4.41
N ASP A 3 -11.66 -50.74 -4.27
CA ASP A 3 -10.99 -49.45 -4.15
C ASP A 3 -9.76 -49.50 -3.23
N SER A 4 -8.60 -49.21 -3.82
CA SER A 4 -7.41 -48.87 -3.03
C SER A 4 -7.69 -47.51 -2.38
N PRO A 5 -7.44 -47.33 -1.06
CA PRO A 5 -7.61 -46.02 -0.45
C PRO A 5 -6.64 -45.09 -1.15
N GLN A 6 -7.18 -44.01 -1.73
CA GLN A 6 -6.35 -42.90 -2.19
C GLN A 6 -5.50 -42.48 -1.01
N ALA A 7 -4.19 -42.73 -1.10
CA ALA A 7 -3.27 -42.30 -0.06
C ALA A 7 -3.30 -40.77 -0.06
N GLU A 8 -4.13 -40.18 0.78
CA GLU A 8 -3.94 -38.80 1.22
C GLU A 8 -2.55 -38.76 1.84
N PHE A 9 -1.60 -38.19 1.12
CA PHE A 9 -0.25 -37.93 1.61
C PHE A 9 -0.33 -36.64 2.43
N PRO A 10 -0.53 -36.68 3.77
CA PRO A 10 -0.80 -35.48 4.57
C PRO A 10 0.44 -34.59 4.66
N LEU A 11 1.58 -35.09 4.22
CA LEU A 11 2.82 -34.35 4.06
C LEU A 11 2.75 -33.35 2.91
N LEU A 12 2.03 -33.65 1.81
CA LEU A 12 1.92 -32.74 0.67
C LEU A 12 1.05 -31.50 0.98
N SER A 13 0.22 -31.55 2.03
CA SER A 13 -0.53 -30.39 2.52
C SER A 13 0.21 -29.61 3.61
N SER A 14 1.43 -30.01 3.98
CA SER A 14 2.24 -29.26 4.95
C SER A 14 2.77 -27.96 4.33
N PRO A 15 2.73 -26.82 5.07
CA PRO A 15 3.32 -25.54 4.62
C PRO A 15 4.79 -25.66 4.22
N ALA A 16 5.52 -26.63 4.77
CA ALA A 16 6.93 -26.86 4.44
C ALA A 16 7.18 -27.23 2.97
N PHE A 17 6.16 -27.69 2.24
CA PHE A 17 6.24 -28.01 0.82
C PHE A 17 5.67 -26.89 -0.08
N GLN A 18 5.15 -25.81 0.52
CA GLN A 18 4.75 -24.63 -0.23
C GLN A 18 5.99 -23.88 -0.70
N ARG A 19 5.95 -23.38 -1.94
CA ARG A 19 7.05 -22.57 -2.46
C ARG A 19 7.09 -21.24 -1.70
N ALA A 20 8.29 -20.84 -1.30
CA ALA A 20 8.51 -19.59 -0.58
C ALA A 20 8.01 -18.33 -1.31
N ASP A 21 8.06 -18.31 -2.65
CA ASP A 21 7.56 -17.20 -3.47
C ASP A 21 6.02 -17.14 -3.56
N SER A 22 5.35 -18.22 -3.18
CA SER A 22 3.88 -18.33 -3.13
C SER A 22 3.34 -18.51 -1.71
N ASP A 23 4.16 -18.23 -0.68
CA ASP A 23 3.82 -18.35 0.74
C ASP A 23 3.84 -16.96 1.42
N PRO A 24 2.68 -16.26 1.50
CA PRO A 24 2.60 -14.95 2.11
C PRO A 24 2.88 -14.94 3.61
N GLU A 25 2.65 -16.04 4.33
CA GLU A 25 2.90 -16.11 5.77
C GLU A 25 4.41 -16.20 6.04
N PHE A 26 5.12 -17.01 5.26
CA PHE A 26 6.58 -17.04 5.27
C PHE A 26 7.15 -15.67 4.87
N LEU A 27 6.69 -15.11 3.75
CA LEU A 27 7.18 -13.83 3.25
C LEU A 27 6.96 -12.66 4.19
N GLN A 28 6.00 -12.71 5.12
CA GLN A 28 5.73 -11.63 6.08
C GLN A 28 6.57 -11.68 7.37
N ARG A 29 7.34 -12.76 7.58
CA ARG A 29 8.21 -12.90 8.76
C ARG A 29 9.23 -11.76 8.89
N GLU A 30 9.61 -11.42 10.13
CA GLU A 30 10.50 -10.29 10.39
C GLU A 30 11.89 -10.48 9.75
N GLU A 31 12.38 -11.72 9.74
CA GLU A 31 13.65 -12.12 9.14
C GLU A 31 13.74 -11.81 7.64
N LEU A 32 12.59 -11.75 6.96
CA LEU A 32 12.51 -11.47 5.53
C LEU A 32 12.24 -10.00 5.20
N ARG A 33 12.23 -9.11 6.21
CA ARG A 33 12.00 -7.68 5.99
C ARG A 33 12.99 -7.07 4.99
N ALA A 34 14.27 -7.43 5.08
CA ALA A 34 15.29 -6.94 4.14
C ALA A 34 15.02 -7.38 2.69
N VAL A 35 14.55 -8.63 2.50
CA VAL A 35 14.19 -9.15 1.18
C VAL A 35 12.95 -8.44 0.63
N ARG A 36 11.93 -8.20 1.46
CA ARG A 36 10.75 -7.42 1.06
C ARG A 36 11.13 -6.00 0.62
N LEU A 37 11.98 -5.32 1.39
CA LEU A 37 12.47 -3.98 1.03
C LEU A 37 13.22 -3.98 -0.31
N GLN A 38 14.03 -5.01 -0.57
CA GLN A 38 14.70 -5.17 -1.87
C GLN A 38 13.71 -5.34 -3.02
N LEU A 39 12.63 -6.11 -2.82
CA LEU A 39 11.56 -6.26 -3.82
C LEU A 39 10.79 -4.95 -4.04
N GLU A 40 10.49 -4.21 -2.98
CA GLU A 40 9.86 -2.88 -3.08
C GLU A 40 10.73 -1.86 -3.82
N TRP A 41 12.06 -2.03 -3.80
CA TRP A 41 12.96 -1.25 -4.64
C TRP A 41 12.96 -1.72 -6.10
N PHE A 42 13.08 -3.02 -6.35
CA PHE A 42 13.18 -3.53 -7.72
C PHE A 42 11.89 -3.39 -8.51
N LYS A 43 10.74 -3.54 -7.87
CA LYS A 43 9.45 -3.46 -8.54
C LYS A 43 9.26 -2.15 -9.34
N PRO A 44 9.42 -0.95 -8.75
CA PRO A 44 9.31 0.29 -9.50
C PRO A 44 10.43 0.49 -10.52
N GLU A 45 11.63 -0.02 -10.27
CA GLU A 45 12.75 0.06 -11.23
C GLU A 45 12.45 -0.75 -12.50
N LEU A 46 12.06 -2.01 -12.35
CA LEU A 46 11.73 -2.89 -13.49
C LEU A 46 10.54 -2.34 -14.29
N ILE A 47 9.50 -1.85 -13.61
CA ILE A 47 8.35 -1.25 -14.28
C ILE A 47 8.77 0.01 -15.07
N GLN A 48 9.61 0.88 -14.51
CA GLN A 48 10.10 2.06 -15.23
C GLN A 48 10.93 1.68 -16.46
N GLN A 49 11.76 0.63 -16.36
CA GLN A 49 12.53 0.09 -17.47
C GLN A 49 11.62 -0.48 -18.57
N ASP A 50 10.62 -1.28 -18.20
CA ASP A 50 9.66 -1.87 -19.15
C ASP A 50 8.85 -0.79 -19.90
N GLU A 51 8.53 0.32 -19.23
CA GLU A 51 7.83 1.48 -19.82
C GLU A 51 8.77 2.46 -20.56
N GLY A 52 10.09 2.19 -20.58
CA GLY A 52 11.07 3.05 -21.28
C GLY A 52 11.27 4.43 -20.66
N ILE A 53 11.09 4.58 -19.34
CA ILE A 53 11.30 5.85 -18.62
C ILE A 53 12.79 6.10 -18.44
N GLU A 54 13.33 7.11 -19.14
CA GLU A 54 14.75 7.49 -19.06
C GLU A 54 15.04 8.58 -18.01
N SER A 55 14.01 9.35 -17.59
CA SER A 55 14.16 10.46 -16.65
C SER A 55 12.90 10.69 -15.83
N THR A 56 13.07 10.89 -14.52
CA THR A 56 11.98 11.06 -13.56
C THR A 56 12.15 12.39 -12.80
N ILE A 57 11.12 13.23 -12.81
CA ILE A 57 11.06 14.45 -11.99
C ILE A 57 10.24 14.16 -10.72
N VAL A 58 10.86 14.29 -9.55
CA VAL A 58 10.19 14.12 -8.26
C VAL A 58 9.70 15.45 -7.74
N VAL A 59 8.38 15.57 -7.52
CA VAL A 59 7.75 16.76 -6.96
C VAL A 59 7.21 16.44 -5.57
N PHE A 60 7.62 17.20 -4.56
CA PHE A 60 7.10 17.09 -3.20
C PHE A 60 6.07 18.18 -2.91
N GLY A 61 5.05 17.84 -2.13
CA GLY A 61 3.98 18.75 -1.74
C GLY A 61 3.29 18.32 -0.45
N SER A 62 2.46 19.20 0.11
CA SER A 62 1.68 18.90 1.32
C SER A 62 0.58 17.88 1.01
N ALA A 63 0.54 16.77 1.75
CA ALA A 63 -0.57 15.81 1.71
C ALA A 63 -1.90 16.37 2.26
N ARG A 64 -1.88 17.59 2.80
CA ARG A 64 -3.05 18.26 3.39
C ARG A 64 -3.59 19.40 2.52
N LEU A 65 -3.00 19.63 1.35
CA LEU A 65 -3.50 20.66 0.43
C LEU A 65 -4.83 20.20 -0.16
N LEU A 66 -5.87 21.02 -0.03
CA LEU A 66 -7.17 20.77 -0.64
C LEU A 66 -7.16 21.24 -2.08
N GLU A 67 -7.92 20.58 -2.95
CA GLU A 67 -8.19 21.10 -4.28
C GLU A 67 -8.90 22.47 -4.20
N PRO A 68 -8.72 23.34 -5.22
CA PRO A 68 -9.19 24.72 -5.14
C PRO A 68 -10.68 24.87 -4.80
N ALA A 69 -11.53 23.99 -5.31
CA ALA A 69 -12.97 24.01 -5.03
C ALA A 69 -13.28 23.72 -3.55
N ALA A 70 -12.69 22.67 -2.98
CA ALA A 70 -12.87 22.33 -1.56
C ALA A 70 -12.25 23.39 -0.64
N ALA A 71 -11.09 23.94 -1.01
CA ALA A 71 -10.46 25.04 -0.28
C ALA A 71 -11.38 26.27 -0.25
N ASN A 72 -11.97 26.64 -1.39
CA ASN A 72 -12.90 27.76 -1.48
C ASN A 72 -14.19 27.52 -0.69
N ALA A 73 -14.77 26.32 -0.79
CA ALA A 73 -15.96 25.96 -0.01
C ALA A 73 -15.68 26.08 1.50
N LYS A 74 -14.56 25.52 1.96
CA LYS A 74 -14.13 25.59 3.36
C LYS A 74 -13.89 27.05 3.80
N LEU A 75 -13.31 27.87 2.93
CA LEU A 75 -13.09 29.29 3.18
C LEU A 75 -14.42 30.07 3.28
N VAL A 76 -15.39 29.79 2.42
CA VAL A 76 -16.73 30.41 2.48
C VAL A 76 -17.43 30.04 3.79
N THR A 77 -17.41 28.77 4.18
CA THR A 77 -17.98 28.31 5.45
C THR A 77 -17.32 29.00 6.63
N ALA A 78 -15.98 29.02 6.68
CA ALA A 78 -15.24 29.67 7.76
C ALA A 78 -15.53 31.19 7.84
N LYS A 79 -15.70 31.86 6.69
CA LYS A 79 -16.10 33.27 6.65
C LYS A 79 -17.52 33.49 7.17
N HIS A 80 -18.46 32.61 6.84
CA HIS A 80 -19.83 32.68 7.33
C HIS A 80 -19.89 32.46 8.85
N GLU A 81 -19.16 31.48 9.36
CA GLU A 81 -19.03 31.23 10.80
C GLU A 81 -18.40 32.42 11.54
N LEU A 82 -17.33 33.00 10.99
CA LEU A 82 -16.70 34.19 11.55
C LEU A 82 -17.66 35.39 11.59
N ALA A 83 -18.46 35.60 10.53
CA ALA A 83 -19.45 36.66 10.51
C ALA A 83 -20.57 36.44 11.53
N ALA A 84 -20.96 35.18 11.77
CA ALA A 84 -21.99 34.82 12.74
C ALA A 84 -21.49 34.90 14.19
N SER A 85 -20.21 34.68 14.46
CA SER A 85 -19.64 34.72 15.82
C SER A 85 -18.20 35.25 15.82
N PRO A 86 -18.02 36.59 15.75
CA PRO A 86 -16.70 37.22 15.53
C PRO A 86 -15.68 37.08 16.68
N HIS A 87 -16.14 36.77 17.89
CA HIS A 87 -15.32 36.70 19.10
C HIS A 87 -15.39 35.34 19.79
N ASP A 88 -15.70 34.27 19.05
CA ASP A 88 -15.66 32.93 19.62
C ASP A 88 -14.22 32.57 20.04
N SER A 89 -14.08 31.92 21.19
CA SER A 89 -12.77 31.51 21.70
C SER A 89 -12.29 30.28 20.92
N PRO A 90 -10.98 30.16 20.62
CA PRO A 90 -10.47 28.96 19.98
C PRO A 90 -10.73 27.75 20.89
N LYS A 91 -11.27 26.67 20.32
CA LYS A 91 -11.35 25.34 20.96
C LYS A 91 -9.99 24.65 20.96
#